data_AF-A0A6G4A772-F1
#
_entry.id   AF-A0A6G4A772-F1
#
_cell.length_a   1.000
_cell.length_b   1.000
_cell.length_c   1.000
_cell.angle_alpha   90.00
_cell.angle_beta   90.00
_cell.angle_gamma   90.00
#
_symmetry.space_group_name_H-M   'P 1'
#
loop_
_entity.id
_entity.type
_entity.pdbx_description
1 polymer ?
#
loop_
_entity_poly.entity_id
_entity_poly.type
_entity_poly.pdbx_seq_one_letter_code
_entity_poly.pdbx_strand_id
1 'polypeptide(L)'
;MNVHLIRKASVYVAGQAFRKARRNERGEMELRVNRGFRAGSYLALLLGISVLLMQLFMEANAEDAALLWLVGLLSTTLFAFLSVTLTFMKVVVSEQLLYTHRWYGVKMMKLSEITEVGYSRFFGGRFILKSAEKRVYVPVDLVGTVELIEQLQEQLGQELCAQAEVFLQQRKLQLMGLGWKST
;
A
#
# COMPACT_ATOMS: atom_id res chain seq x y z
N MET A 1 -15.62 -22.38 -3.19
CA MET A 1 -14.76 -21.32 -2.63
C MET A 1 -15.52 -20.63 -1.50
N ASN A 2 -14.98 -20.60 -0.27
CA ASN A 2 -15.76 -20.26 0.93
C ASN A 2 -15.92 -18.74 1.09
N VAL A 3 -17.13 -18.21 0.85
CA VAL A 3 -17.46 -16.77 0.87
C VAL A 3 -17.05 -16.10 2.19
N HIS A 4 -17.10 -16.85 3.30
CA HIS A 4 -16.65 -16.36 4.61
C HIS A 4 -15.14 -16.08 4.68
N LEU A 5 -14.31 -16.88 3.99
CA LEU A 5 -12.86 -16.67 3.96
C LEU A 5 -12.50 -15.41 3.15
N ILE A 6 -13.16 -15.22 1.99
CA ILE A 6 -12.97 -14.03 1.17
C ILE A 6 -13.37 -12.79 1.95
N ARG A 7 -14.52 -12.80 2.63
CA ARG A 7 -14.97 -11.68 3.46
C ARG A 7 -13.97 -11.36 4.57
N LYS A 8 -13.46 -12.36 5.29
CA LYS A 8 -12.42 -12.16 6.32
C LYS A 8 -11.13 -11.59 5.75
N ALA A 9 -10.67 -12.09 4.61
CA ALA A 9 -9.47 -11.59 3.94
C ALA A 9 -9.65 -10.13 3.49
N SER A 10 -10.79 -9.80 2.88
CA SER A 10 -11.10 -8.43 2.45
C SER A 10 -11.16 -7.47 3.63
N VAL A 11 -11.81 -7.84 4.74
CA VAL A 11 -11.82 -7.04 5.98
C VAL A 11 -10.41 -6.88 6.53
N TYR A 12 -9.61 -7.94 6.54
CA TYR A 12 -8.24 -7.91 7.03
C TYR A 12 -7.34 -7.01 6.19
N VAL A 13 -7.47 -7.01 4.86
CA VAL A 13 -6.68 -6.15 3.96
C VAL A 13 -7.15 -4.70 4.06
N ALA A 14 -8.45 -4.46 3.91
CA ALA A 14 -9.02 -3.12 3.91
C ALA A 14 -8.97 -2.43 5.29
N GLY A 15 -9.01 -3.19 6.38
CA GLY A 15 -8.96 -2.67 7.75
C GLY A 15 -7.56 -2.25 8.23
N GLN A 16 -6.51 -2.48 7.44
CA GLN A 16 -5.14 -2.13 7.85
C GLN A 16 -4.90 -0.63 7.96
N ALA A 17 -5.58 0.15 7.12
CA ALA A 17 -5.49 1.61 7.16
C ALA A 17 -5.87 2.18 8.54
N PHE A 18 -6.77 1.50 9.26
CA PHE A 18 -7.30 1.88 10.58
C PHE A 18 -6.46 1.36 11.76
N ARG A 19 -5.43 0.54 11.51
CA ARG A 19 -4.50 0.13 12.57
C ARG A 19 -3.51 1.26 12.83
N LYS A 20 -3.06 1.40 14.09
CA LYS A 20 -2.03 2.38 14.45
C LYS A 20 -0.75 2.18 13.63
N ALA A 21 -0.18 3.29 13.17
CA ALA A 21 1.10 3.34 12.48
C ALA A 21 2.22 2.89 13.42
N ARG A 22 3.24 2.24 12.85
CA ARG A 22 4.45 1.88 13.60
C ARG A 22 5.21 3.15 13.97
N ARG A 23 5.89 3.18 15.11
CA ARG A 23 6.87 4.22 15.44
C ARG A 23 8.30 3.75 15.18
N ASN A 24 9.13 4.63 14.64
CA ASN A 24 10.57 4.37 14.49
C ASN A 24 11.32 4.63 15.82
N GLU A 25 12.64 4.42 15.83
CA GLU A 25 13.49 4.65 17.01
C GLU A 25 13.47 6.11 17.51
N ARG A 26 13.10 7.06 16.65
CA ARG A 26 12.96 8.48 16.95
C ARG A 26 11.54 8.88 17.37
N GLY A 27 10.61 7.92 17.48
CA GLY A 27 9.21 8.18 17.78
C GLY A 27 8.37 8.68 16.59
N GLU A 28 8.95 8.79 15.40
CA GLU A 28 8.24 9.26 14.20
C GLU A 28 7.30 8.18 13.66
N MET A 29 6.20 8.62 13.07
CA MET A 29 5.20 7.75 12.50
C MET A 29 5.69 7.14 11.19
N GLU A 30 5.63 5.82 11.07
CA GLU A 30 6.06 5.08 9.89
C GLU A 30 4.89 4.24 9.33
N LEU A 31 4.41 4.67 8.17
CA LEU A 31 3.40 4.01 7.39
C LEU A 31 4.06 3.08 6.38
N ARG A 32 3.72 1.79 6.46
CA ARG A 32 4.24 0.75 5.56
C ARG A 32 3.13 -0.20 5.16
N VAL A 33 3.36 -0.91 4.06
CA VAL A 33 2.50 -2.03 3.65
C VAL A 33 2.58 -3.14 4.71
N ASN A 34 1.51 -3.94 4.84
CA ASN A 34 1.55 -5.13 5.68
C ASN A 34 2.79 -5.99 5.40
N ARG A 35 3.39 -6.50 6.48
CA ARG A 35 4.38 -7.58 6.39
C ARG A 35 3.84 -8.78 5.63
N GLY A 36 2.56 -9.13 5.83
CA GLY A 36 1.92 -10.26 5.16
C GLY A 36 1.85 -10.10 3.63
N PHE A 37 1.52 -8.90 3.15
CA PHE A 37 1.42 -8.64 1.70
C PHE A 37 2.81 -8.65 1.04
N ARG A 38 3.81 -8.08 1.72
CA ARG A 38 5.21 -8.14 1.27
C ARG A 38 5.77 -9.57 1.30
N ALA A 39 5.47 -10.35 2.34
CA ALA A 39 5.86 -11.76 2.38
C ALA A 39 5.18 -12.55 1.26
N GLY A 40 3.90 -12.28 1.01
CA GLY A 40 3.15 -12.88 -0.10
C GLY A 40 3.77 -12.55 -1.47
N SER A 41 4.20 -11.31 -1.71
CA SER A 41 4.86 -10.95 -2.97
C SER A 41 6.21 -11.67 -3.15
N TYR A 42 7.00 -11.82 -2.08
CA TYR A 42 8.23 -12.59 -2.13
C TYR A 42 7.99 -14.08 -2.37
N LEU A 43 6.99 -14.68 -1.73
CA LEU A 43 6.64 -16.08 -1.96
C LEU A 43 6.18 -16.31 -3.41
N ALA A 44 5.35 -15.41 -3.95
CA ALA A 44 4.93 -15.48 -5.35
C ALA A 44 6.12 -15.36 -6.32
N LEU A 45 7.07 -14.48 -6.01
CA LEU A 45 8.31 -14.36 -6.78
C LEU A 45 9.16 -15.65 -6.72
N LEU A 46 9.35 -16.23 -5.53
CA LEU A 46 10.09 -17.47 -5.37
C LEU A 46 9.43 -18.63 -6.12
N LEU A 47 8.11 -18.73 -6.10
CA LEU A 47 7.37 -19.72 -6.88
C LEU A 47 7.58 -19.53 -8.39
N GLY A 48 7.54 -18.27 -8.88
CA GLY A 48 7.82 -17.97 -10.29
C GLY A 48 9.24 -18.38 -10.71
N ILE A 49 10.24 -18.10 -9.87
CA ILE A 49 11.63 -18.53 -10.08
C ILE A 49 11.72 -20.06 -10.09
N SER A 50 11.09 -20.74 -9.14
CA SER A 50 11.08 -22.21 -9.09
C SER A 50 10.48 -22.83 -10.36
N VAL A 51 9.38 -22.26 -10.89
CA VAL A 51 8.78 -22.71 -12.15
C VAL A 51 9.74 -22.52 -13.32
N LEU A 52 10.41 -21.37 -13.42
CA LEU A 52 11.42 -21.12 -14.46
C LEU A 52 12.61 -22.08 -14.33
N LEU A 53 13.05 -22.39 -13.12
CA LEU A 53 14.14 -23.34 -12.89
C LEU A 53 13.73 -24.77 -13.26
N MET A 54 12.51 -25.20 -12.92
CA MET A 54 12.02 -26.53 -13.29
C MET A 54 11.97 -26.72 -14.81
N GLN A 55 11.63 -25.67 -15.57
CA GLN A 55 11.63 -25.73 -17.04
C GLN A 55 13.01 -26.03 -17.64
N LEU A 56 14.12 -25.70 -16.95
CA LEU A 56 15.47 -26.04 -17.41
C LEU A 56 15.74 -27.55 -17.38
N PHE A 57 14.96 -28.31 -16.60
CA PHE A 57 15.13 -29.75 -16.41
C PHE A 57 14.00 -30.58 -17.02
N MET A 58 12.97 -29.95 -17.58
CA MET A 58 11.84 -30.65 -18.20
C MET A 58 12.01 -30.71 -19.72
N GLU A 59 11.99 -31.93 -20.28
CA GLU A 59 11.83 -32.14 -21.71
C GLU A 59 10.35 -31.90 -22.08
N ALA A 60 10.03 -30.69 -22.49
CA ALA A 60 8.71 -30.31 -22.99
C ALA A 60 8.72 -30.18 -24.51
N ASN A 61 7.57 -30.42 -25.14
CA ASN A 61 7.37 -30.11 -26.56
C ASN A 61 7.65 -28.63 -26.83
N ALA A 62 8.22 -28.31 -27.99
CA ALA A 62 8.72 -26.96 -28.29
C ALA A 62 7.67 -25.84 -28.14
N GLU A 63 6.40 -26.11 -28.49
CA GLU A 63 5.30 -25.15 -28.39
C GLU A 63 4.88 -24.89 -26.93
N ASP A 64 4.72 -25.95 -26.14
CA ASP A 64 4.38 -25.85 -24.72
C ASP A 64 5.53 -25.21 -23.91
N ALA A 65 6.77 -25.55 -24.26
CA ALA A 65 7.96 -24.99 -23.64
C ALA A 65 8.05 -23.47 -23.82
N ALA A 66 7.75 -22.96 -25.03
CA ALA A 66 7.79 -21.53 -25.31
C ALA A 66 6.71 -20.75 -24.53
N LEU A 67 5.49 -21.29 -24.46
CA LEU A 67 4.37 -20.66 -23.76
C LEU A 67 4.63 -20.63 -22.24
N LEU A 68 5.10 -21.74 -21.67
CA LEU A 68 5.48 -21.85 -20.27
C LEU A 68 6.64 -20.91 -19.91
N TRP A 69 7.62 -20.74 -20.80
CA TRP A 69 8.71 -19.76 -20.63
C TRP A 69 8.19 -18.33 -20.58
N LEU A 70 7.32 -17.96 -21.51
CA LEU A 70 6.77 -16.61 -21.59
C LEU A 70 5.92 -16.28 -20.35
N VAL A 71 5.07 -17.20 -19.91
CA VAL A 71 4.26 -17.03 -18.69
C VAL A 71 5.14 -16.98 -17.44
N GLY A 72 6.14 -17.85 -17.34
CA GLY A 72 7.11 -17.86 -16.23
C GLY A 72 7.89 -16.56 -16.15
N LEU A 73 8.37 -16.05 -17.29
CA LEU A 73 9.15 -14.82 -17.35
C LEU A 73 8.31 -13.59 -17.02
N LEU A 74 7.10 -13.48 -17.59
CA LEU A 74 6.18 -12.38 -17.29
C LEU A 74 5.77 -12.35 -15.82
N SER A 75 5.37 -13.49 -15.27
CA SER A 75 4.95 -13.60 -13.87
C SER A 75 6.11 -13.27 -12.92
N THR A 76 7.30 -13.81 -13.16
CA THR A 76 8.49 -13.54 -12.35
C THR A 76 8.87 -12.06 -12.42
N THR A 77 8.89 -11.46 -13.61
CA THR A 77 9.21 -10.03 -13.78
C THR A 77 8.20 -9.14 -13.04
N LEU A 78 6.90 -9.46 -13.17
CA LEU A 78 5.83 -8.73 -12.48
C LEU A 78 5.97 -8.82 -10.96
N PHE A 79 6.18 -10.02 -10.41
CA PHE A 79 6.32 -10.21 -8.96
C PHE A 79 7.65 -9.66 -8.43
N ALA A 80 8.70 -9.64 -9.23
CA ALA A 80 9.97 -9.00 -8.89
C ALA A 80 9.78 -7.49 -8.75
N PHE A 81 9.18 -6.86 -9.76
CA PHE A 81 8.87 -5.43 -9.72
C PHE A 81 7.95 -5.06 -8.55
N LEU A 82 6.91 -5.85 -8.32
CA LEU A 82 5.99 -5.66 -7.20
C LEU A 82 6.71 -5.78 -5.86
N SER A 83 7.53 -6.82 -5.69
CA SER A 83 8.30 -7.06 -4.46
C SER A 83 9.26 -5.91 -4.15
N VAL A 84 10.00 -5.44 -5.16
CA VAL A 84 10.89 -4.27 -5.03
C VAL A 84 10.07 -3.03 -4.62
N THR A 85 8.98 -2.75 -5.33
CA THR A 85 8.13 -1.58 -5.06
C THR A 85 7.58 -1.59 -3.63
N LEU A 86 7.03 -2.73 -3.18
CA LEU A 86 6.47 -2.86 -1.83
C LEU A 86 7.54 -2.78 -0.73
N THR A 87 8.78 -3.12 -1.04
CA THR A 87 9.90 -3.10 -0.09
C THR A 87 10.36 -1.68 0.19
N PHE A 88 10.46 -0.86 -0.85
CA PHE A 88 10.91 0.52 -0.74
C PHE A 88 9.77 1.50 -0.40
N MET A 89 8.52 1.10 -0.60
CA MET A 89 7.36 1.94 -0.29
C MET A 89 7.17 2.09 1.23
N LYS A 90 7.53 3.27 1.73
CA LYS A 90 7.24 3.71 3.10
C LYS A 90 6.98 5.20 3.15
N VAL A 91 6.12 5.63 4.06
CA VAL A 91 5.92 7.06 4.38
C VAL A 91 6.32 7.26 5.83
N VAL A 92 7.19 8.23 6.09
CA VAL A 92 7.64 8.61 7.43
C VAL A 92 7.15 10.01 7.70
N VAL A 93 6.49 10.21 8.84
CA VAL A 93 5.88 11.47 9.23
C VAL A 93 6.48 11.87 10.56
N SER A 94 7.22 12.97 10.53
CA SER A 94 7.77 13.67 11.67
C SER A 94 6.81 14.79 12.08
N GLU A 95 7.15 15.59 13.10
CA GLU A 95 6.28 16.68 13.56
C GLU A 95 6.05 17.77 12.51
N GLN A 96 7.05 18.01 11.65
CA GLN A 96 7.04 19.10 10.65
C GLN A 96 7.17 18.61 9.21
N LEU A 97 7.59 17.36 9.01
CA LEU A 97 8.04 16.84 7.71
C LEU A 97 7.38 15.51 7.40
N LEU A 98 7.01 15.35 6.13
CA LEU A 98 6.53 14.12 5.56
C LEU A 98 7.50 13.64 4.48
N TYR A 99 8.01 12.43 4.66
CA TYR A 99 8.92 11.75 3.75
C TYR A 99 8.20 10.58 3.09
N THR A 100 8.13 10.58 1.77
CA THR A 100 7.64 9.45 0.99
C THR A 100 8.81 8.79 0.28
N HIS A 101 9.12 7.57 0.67
CA HIS A 101 10.13 6.74 0.03
C HIS A 101 9.47 5.84 -1.01
N ARG A 102 10.09 5.77 -2.18
CA ARG A 102 9.73 4.89 -3.29
C ARG A 102 11.00 4.27 -3.86
N TRP A 103 10.84 3.23 -4.68
CA TRP A 103 11.97 2.56 -5.31
C TRP A 103 12.83 3.49 -6.18
N TYR A 104 12.24 4.56 -6.73
CA TYR A 104 12.92 5.54 -7.57
C TYR A 104 13.36 6.82 -6.83
N GLY A 105 13.23 6.90 -5.50
CA GLY A 105 13.72 8.04 -4.72
C GLY A 105 12.85 8.43 -3.53
N VAL A 106 13.27 9.51 -2.85
CA VAL A 106 12.62 10.06 -1.66
C VAL A 106 12.06 11.44 -1.98
N LYS A 107 10.79 11.68 -1.64
CA LYS A 107 10.16 13.00 -1.69
C LYS A 107 9.92 13.50 -0.28
N MET A 108 10.24 14.76 -0.03
CA MET A 108 10.00 15.45 1.24
C MET A 108 9.01 16.60 1.01
N MET A 109 8.10 16.78 1.96
CA MET A 109 7.12 17.87 2.01
C MET A 109 7.01 18.37 3.45
N LYS A 110 7.02 19.68 3.67
CA LYS A 110 6.69 20.24 4.99
C LYS A 110 5.19 20.17 5.19
N LEU A 111 4.76 19.80 6.39
CA LEU A 111 3.34 19.72 6.72
C LEU A 111 2.67 21.09 6.61
N SER A 112 3.36 22.17 7.01
CA SER A 112 2.89 23.55 6.88
C SER A 112 2.72 24.04 5.44
N GLU A 113 3.32 23.37 4.45
CA GLU A 113 3.19 23.73 3.03
C GLU A 113 1.96 23.07 2.38
N ILE A 114 1.25 22.20 3.09
CA ILE A 114 0.09 21.49 2.57
C ILE A 114 -1.10 22.45 2.50
N THR A 115 -1.58 22.69 1.28
CA THR A 115 -2.73 23.57 1.00
C THR A 115 -4.02 22.79 0.74
N GLU A 116 -3.93 21.50 0.41
CA GLU A 116 -5.11 20.67 0.11
C GLU A 116 -4.80 19.19 0.36
N VAL A 117 -5.74 18.48 1.02
CA VAL A 117 -5.72 17.03 1.18
C VAL A 117 -6.90 16.43 0.40
N GLY A 118 -6.59 15.89 -0.78
CA GLY A 118 -7.57 15.26 -1.66
C GLY A 118 -7.55 13.74 -1.60
N TYR A 119 -8.53 13.11 -2.24
CA TYR A 119 -8.59 11.66 -2.43
C TYR A 119 -8.75 11.29 -3.90
N SER A 120 -8.09 10.22 -4.33
CA SER A 120 -8.19 9.66 -5.67
C SER A 120 -8.44 8.16 -5.61
N ARG A 121 -9.37 7.66 -6.43
CA ARG A 121 -9.72 6.23 -6.51
C ARG A 121 -8.72 5.39 -7.31
N PHE A 122 -7.74 6.01 -7.98
CA PHE A 122 -6.80 5.29 -8.83
C PHE A 122 -5.87 4.36 -8.03
N PHE A 123 -5.59 3.18 -8.60
CA PHE A 123 -4.67 2.17 -8.03
C PHE A 123 -4.99 1.75 -6.59
N GLY A 124 -6.27 1.46 -6.29
CA GLY A 124 -6.69 1.01 -4.96
C GLY A 124 -7.02 2.14 -3.98
N GLY A 125 -6.79 3.40 -4.37
CA GLY A 125 -7.07 4.56 -3.55
C GLY A 125 -5.80 5.22 -3.02
N ARG A 126 -5.70 6.54 -3.17
CA ARG A 126 -4.58 7.35 -2.69
C ARG A 126 -5.06 8.69 -2.16
N PHE A 127 -4.52 9.11 -1.02
CA PHE A 127 -4.59 10.50 -0.59
C PHE A 127 -3.56 11.33 -1.35
N ILE A 128 -3.97 12.52 -1.76
CA ILE A 128 -3.15 13.48 -2.49
C ILE A 128 -2.92 14.66 -1.58
N LEU A 129 -1.69 14.80 -1.09
CA LEU A 129 -1.25 15.99 -0.36
C LEU A 129 -0.68 16.95 -1.38
N LYS A 130 -1.32 18.12 -1.53
CA LYS A 130 -0.85 19.17 -2.44
C LYS A 130 -0.28 20.33 -1.65
N SER A 131 0.79 20.87 -2.18
CA SER A 131 1.34 22.19 -1.86
C SER A 131 1.35 23.03 -3.15
N ALA A 132 1.74 24.30 -3.06
CA ALA A 132 1.87 25.17 -4.22
C ALA A 132 2.75 24.56 -5.35
N GLU A 133 3.84 23.88 -4.98
CA GLU A 133 4.83 23.37 -5.94
C GLU A 133 4.88 21.85 -6.09
N LYS A 134 4.41 21.11 -5.07
CA LYS A 134 4.62 19.66 -4.95
C LYS A 134 3.32 18.92 -4.67
N ARG A 135 3.26 17.69 -5.19
CA ARG A 135 2.21 16.71 -4.86
C ARG A 135 2.83 15.43 -4.35
N VAL A 136 2.34 14.96 -3.21
CA VAL A 136 2.71 13.69 -2.59
C VAL A 136 1.49 12.79 -2.58
N TYR A 137 1.67 11.53 -2.97
CA TYR A 137 0.59 10.55 -2.97
C TYR A 137 0.88 9.50 -1.90
N VAL A 138 -0.06 9.35 -0.98
CA VAL A 138 -0.04 8.37 0.10
C VAL A 138 -1.09 7.30 -0.21
N PRO A 139 -0.70 6.05 -0.48
CA PRO A 139 -1.64 4.96 -0.69
C PRO A 139 -2.51 4.73 0.56
N VAL A 140 -3.80 4.49 0.36
CA VAL A 140 -4.74 4.24 1.47
C VAL A 140 -4.44 2.92 2.19
N ASP A 141 -3.90 1.94 1.47
CA ASP A 141 -3.65 0.60 2.00
C ASP A 141 -2.43 0.50 2.94
N LEU A 142 -1.73 1.61 3.21
CA LEU A 142 -0.66 1.61 4.20
C LEU A 142 -1.24 1.49 5.61
N VAL A 143 -0.54 0.74 6.47
CA VAL A 143 -0.88 0.64 7.89
C VAL A 143 -0.70 2.02 8.54
N GLY A 144 -1.74 2.51 9.24
CA GLY A 144 -1.68 3.80 9.91
C GLY A 144 -2.04 5.02 9.07
N THR A 145 -2.61 4.82 7.88
CA THR A 145 -3.01 5.96 7.03
C THR A 145 -4.10 6.81 7.67
N VAL A 146 -5.02 6.20 8.44
CA VAL A 146 -6.05 6.95 9.16
C VAL A 146 -5.42 7.86 10.21
N GLU A 147 -4.46 7.35 10.97
CA GLU A 147 -3.76 8.12 12.00
C GLU A 147 -2.98 9.31 11.40
N LEU A 148 -2.43 9.16 10.20
CA LEU A 148 -1.85 10.29 9.46
C LEU A 148 -2.91 11.34 9.12
N ILE A 149 -4.10 10.95 8.64
CA ILE A 149 -5.16 11.92 8.32
C ILE A 149 -5.66 12.62 9.59
N GLU A 150 -5.81 11.91 10.70
CA GLU A 150 -6.15 12.49 12.01
C GLU A 150 -5.10 13.52 12.45
N GLN A 151 -3.81 13.19 12.35
CA GLN A 151 -2.73 14.13 12.64
C GLN A 151 -2.75 15.36 11.72
N LEU A 152 -3.04 15.18 10.43
CA LEU A 152 -3.16 16.30 9.48
C LEU A 152 -4.37 17.19 9.81
N GLN A 153 -5.48 16.61 10.25
CA GLN A 153 -6.65 17.36 10.70
C GLN A 153 -6.34 18.22 11.92
N GLU A 154 -5.60 17.68 12.89
CA GLU A 154 -5.16 18.42 14.07
C GLU A 154 -4.24 19.59 13.73
N GLN A 155 -3.33 19.42 12.76
CA GLN A 155 -2.33 20.44 12.41
C GLN A 155 -2.82 21.49 11.40
N LEU A 156 -3.63 21.08 10.41
CA LEU A 156 -4.03 21.92 9.28
C LEU A 156 -5.48 22.39 9.35
N GLY A 157 -6.27 21.80 10.25
CA GLY A 157 -7.71 22.03 10.37
C GLY A 157 -8.55 21.05 9.54
N GLN A 158 -9.79 20.85 9.99
CA GLN A 158 -10.71 19.88 9.39
C GLN A 158 -11.11 20.23 7.96
N GLU A 159 -11.23 21.51 7.62
CA GLU A 159 -11.67 21.97 6.30
C GLU A 159 -10.76 21.48 5.18
N LEU A 160 -9.44 21.54 5.39
CA LEU A 160 -8.44 21.09 4.40
C LEU A 160 -8.43 19.57 4.21
N CYS A 161 -8.96 18.82 5.17
CA CYS A 161 -8.99 17.36 5.20
C CYS A 161 -10.39 16.76 4.95
N ALA A 162 -11.41 17.58 4.69
CA ALA A 162 -12.80 17.13 4.61
C ALA A 162 -13.02 16.00 3.60
N GLN A 163 -12.36 16.06 2.43
CA GLN A 163 -12.47 14.99 1.42
C GLN A 163 -11.88 13.66 1.89
N ALA A 164 -10.75 13.71 2.62
CA ALA A 164 -10.13 12.51 3.16
C ALA A 164 -10.99 11.90 4.27
N GLU A 165 -11.57 12.74 5.12
CA GLU A 165 -12.46 12.32 6.19
C GLU A 165 -13.71 11.61 5.66
N VAL A 166 -14.40 12.22 4.69
CA VAL A 166 -15.61 11.62 4.08
C VAL A 166 -15.29 10.23 3.52
N PHE A 167 -14.14 10.08 2.85
CA PHE A 167 -13.71 8.77 2.35
C PHE A 167 -13.44 7.78 3.49
N LEU A 168 -12.74 8.19 4.55
CA LEU A 168 -12.46 7.33 5.70
C LEU A 168 -13.73 6.88 6.43
N GLN A 169 -14.70 7.78 6.61
CA GLN A 169 -16.00 7.46 7.21
C GLN A 169 -16.78 6.45 6.34
N GLN A 170 -16.86 6.67 5.02
CA GLN A 170 -17.48 5.73 4.10
C GLN A 170 -16.79 4.35 4.14
N ARG A 171 -15.46 4.34 4.16
CA ARG A 171 -14.68 3.10 4.24
C ARG A 171 -14.91 2.37 5.56
N LYS A 172 -15.01 3.10 6.68
CA LYS A 172 -15.32 2.55 8.00
C LYS A 172 -16.70 1.90 8.02
N LEU A 173 -17.71 2.56 7.46
CA LEU A 173 -19.08 2.00 7.35
C LEU A 173 -19.12 0.73 6.50
N GLN A 174 -18.41 0.72 5.36
CA GLN A 174 -18.28 -0.48 4.53
C GLN A 174 -17.63 -1.64 5.29
N LEU A 175 -16.55 -1.36 6.03
CA LEU A 175 -15.87 -2.37 6.84
C LEU A 175 -16.77 -2.92 7.95
N MET A 176 -17.52 -2.05 8.64
CA MET A 176 -18.49 -2.47 9.65
C MET A 176 -19.58 -3.36 9.06
N GLY A 177 -20.13 -3.00 7.89
CA GLY A 177 -21.06 -3.86 7.15
C GLY A 177 -20.47 -5.22 6.77
N LEU A 178 -19.15 -5.29 6.58
CA LEU A 178 -18.42 -6.54 6.34
C LEU A 178 -18.04 -7.31 7.62
N GLY A 179 -18.43 -6.82 8.81
CA GLY A 179 -18.19 -7.48 10.09
C GLY A 179 -16.85 -7.12 10.75
N TRP A 180 -16.23 -6.00 10.35
CA TRP A 180 -15.07 -5.46 11.04
C TRP A 180 -15.45 -4.94 12.43
N LYS A 181 -14.68 -5.32 13.44
CA LYS A 181 -14.77 -4.77 14.79
C LYS A 181 -13.57 -3.84 14.99
N SER A 182 -13.80 -2.58 15.33
CA SER A 182 -12.70 -1.67 15.66
C SER A 182 -11.92 -2.25 16.83
N THR A 183 -10.62 -2.42 16.64
CA THR A 183 -9.68 -2.90 17.66
C THR A 183 -8.92 -1.72 18.22
#